data_AF-A0A955WUY8-F1
#
_entry.id   AF-A0A955WUY8-F1
#
_cell.length_a   1.000
_cell.length_b   1.000
_cell.length_c   1.000
_cell.angle_alpha   90.00
_cell.angle_beta   90.00
_cell.angle_gamma   90.00
#
_symmetry.space_group_name_H-M   'P 1'
#
loop_
_entity.id
_entity.type
_entity.pdbx_description
1 polymer ?
#
loop_
_entity_poly.entity_id
_entity_poly.type
_entity_poly.pdbx_seq_one_letter_code
_entity_poly.pdbx_strand_id
1 'polypeptide(L)' 'LFEDQKDTIKLTTLVSNVVDKETQAKIEVVKERLIRDFGYNDESATDVLNYVASIFARGDARE' A
#
# COMPACT_ATOMS: atom_id res chain seq x y z
N LEU A 1 11.43 -28.76 -28.56
CA LEU A 1 11.68 -27.32 -28.33
C LEU A 1 10.51 -26.80 -27.49
N PHE A 2 10.51 -27.19 -26.21
CA PHE A 2 9.44 -26.93 -25.25
C PHE A 2 10.12 -26.51 -23.95
N GLU A 3 10.56 -25.25 -23.90
CA GLU A 3 11.24 -24.72 -22.71
C GLU A 3 10.92 -23.25 -22.43
N ASP A 4 9.88 -22.70 -23.06
CA ASP A 4 9.46 -21.31 -22.85
C ASP A 4 8.02 -21.23 -22.32
N GLN A 5 7.73 -21.91 -21.21
CA GLN A 5 6.47 -21.66 -20.45
C GLN A 5 6.66 -22.02 -18.97
N LYS A 6 7.74 -21.53 -18.33
CA LYS A 6 7.89 -21.73 -16.88
C LYS A 6 8.33 -20.52 -16.06
N ASP A 7 8.90 -19.49 -16.67
CA ASP A 7 9.35 -18.30 -15.92
C ASP A 7 8.39 -17.10 -15.94
N THR A 8 7.29 -17.17 -16.68
CA THR A 8 6.31 -16.06 -16.75
C THR A 8 5.29 -16.08 -15.60
N ILE A 9 5.18 -17.19 -14.86
CA ILE A 9 4.22 -17.33 -13.76
C ILE A 9 5.00 -17.23 -12.44
N LYS A 10 4.96 -16.05 -11.78
CA LYS A 10 4.77 -15.93 -10.31
C LYS A 10 5.17 -14.58 -9.68
N LEU A 11 5.75 -13.61 -10.40
CA LEU A 11 6.08 -12.35 -9.72
C LEU A 11 4.83 -11.49 -9.42
N THR A 12 3.76 -11.65 -10.22
CA THR A 12 2.50 -10.90 -10.06
C THR A 12 1.53 -11.50 -9.04
N THR A 13 1.77 -12.72 -8.54
CA THR A 13 0.85 -13.38 -7.59
C THR A 13 1.18 -13.06 -6.12
N LEU A 14 2.39 -12.58 -5.83
CA LEU A 14 2.80 -12.22 -4.47
C LEU A 14 2.40 -10.81 -4.04
N VAL A 15 2.08 -9.92 -5.00
CA VAL A 15 1.52 -8.59 -4.70
C VAL A 15 0.01 -8.66 -4.37
N SER A 16 -0.59 -9.84 -4.47
CA SER A 16 -1.94 -10.15 -4.03
C SER A 16 -2.02 -10.50 -2.54
N ASN A 17 -1.03 -10.12 -1.72
CA ASN A 17 -1.20 -10.11 -0.27
C ASN A 17 -1.98 -8.85 0.13
N VAL A 18 -3.23 -8.88 -0.33
CA VAL A 18 -4.39 -8.06 0.04
C VAL A 18 -4.16 -7.45 1.41
N VAL A 19 -4.05 -6.13 1.48
CA VAL A 19 -4.16 -5.41 2.75
C VAL A 19 -5.43 -5.93 3.41
N ASP A 20 -5.29 -6.55 4.58
CA ASP A 20 -6.40 -7.18 5.29
C ASP A 20 -7.61 -6.24 5.34
N LYS A 21 -8.84 -6.76 5.17
CA LYS A 21 -10.04 -5.92 5.11
C LYS A 21 -10.19 -5.02 6.35
N GLU A 22 -9.72 -5.49 7.51
CA GLU A 22 -9.66 -4.69 8.73
C GLU A 22 -8.66 -3.53 8.61
N THR A 23 -7.51 -3.78 7.99
CA THR A 23 -6.51 -2.75 7.72
C THR A 23 -7.01 -1.73 6.70
N GLN A 24 -7.73 -2.15 5.65
CA GLN A 24 -8.37 -1.23 4.70
C GLN A 24 -9.38 -0.32 5.39
N ALA A 25 -10.22 -0.85 6.27
CA ALA A 25 -11.18 -0.04 7.04
C ALA A 25 -10.46 1.00 7.94
N LYS A 26 -9.35 0.62 8.58
CA LYS A 26 -8.54 1.55 9.37
C LYS A 26 -7.90 2.64 8.51
N ILE A 27 -7.43 2.28 7.32
CA ILE A 27 -6.87 3.22 6.35
C ILE A 27 -7.93 4.23 5.91
N GLU A 28 -9.15 3.78 5.60
CA GLU A 28 -10.26 4.67 5.24
C GLU A 28 -10.63 5.63 6.37
N VAL A 29 -10.68 5.17 7.63
CA VAL A 29 -10.94 6.04 8.78
C VAL A 29 -9.88 7.12 8.93
N VAL A 30 -8.60 6.78 8.76
CA VAL A 30 -7.50 7.75 8.83
C VAL A 30 -7.56 8.73 7.65
N LYS A 31 -7.86 8.23 6.45
CA LYS A 31 -8.03 9.03 5.24
C LYS A 31 -9.16 10.04 5.38
N GLU A 32 -10.33 9.62 5.85
CA GLU A 32 -11.46 10.50 6.12
C GLU A 32 -11.10 11.57 7.16
N ARG A 33 -10.35 11.19 8.20
CA ARG A 33 -9.90 12.10 9.24
C ARG A 33 -8.91 13.14 8.71
N LEU A 34 -7.98 12.74 7.83
CA LEU A 34 -7.05 13.67 7.15
C LEU A 34 -7.80 14.68 6.29
N ILE A 35 -8.81 14.23 5.55
CA ILE A 35 -9.63 15.10 4.70
C ILE A 35 -10.45 16.08 5.55
N ARG A 36 -11.12 15.58 6.59
CA ARG A 36 -12.04 16.38 7.41
C ARG A 36 -11.34 17.38 8.33
N ASP A 37 -10.26 16.96 8.99
CA ASP A 37 -9.61 17.74 10.05
C ASP A 37 -8.47 18.61 9.50
N PHE A 38 -7.82 18.18 8.42
CA PHE A 38 -6.66 18.86 7.84
C PHE A 38 -6.89 19.39 6.41
N GLY A 39 -8.09 19.19 5.84
CA GLY A 39 -8.43 19.68 4.50
C GLY A 39 -7.70 18.98 3.36
N TYR A 40 -7.18 17.77 3.58
CA TYR A 40 -6.53 16.99 2.54
C TYR A 40 -7.55 16.55 1.48
N ASN A 41 -7.08 16.40 0.25
CA ASN A 41 -7.80 15.75 -0.85
C ASN A 41 -7.48 14.25 -0.88
N ASP A 42 -8.36 13.49 -1.53
CA ASP A 42 -8.34 12.02 -1.54
C ASP A 42 -7.00 11.44 -2.03
N GLU A 43 -6.43 12.07 -3.06
CA GLU A 43 -5.10 11.75 -3.62
C GLU A 43 -3.98 11.99 -2.61
N SER A 44 -3.96 13.15 -1.94
CA SER A 44 -2.90 13.55 -1.03
C SER A 44 -2.91 12.73 0.26
N ALA A 45 -4.10 12.39 0.77
CA ALA A 45 -4.23 11.49 1.92
C ALA A 45 -3.71 10.07 1.57
N THR A 46 -3.98 9.60 0.35
CA THR A 46 -3.46 8.31 -0.15
C THR A 46 -1.95 8.34 -0.32
N ASP A 47 -1.39 9.43 -0.84
CA ASP A 47 0.05 9.58 -1.04
C ASP A 47 0.83 9.56 0.29
N VAL A 48 0.33 10.29 1.30
CA VAL A 48 0.90 10.27 2.66
C VAL A 48 0.87 8.87 3.27
N LEU A 49 -0.24 8.15 3.14
CA LEU A 49 -0.36 6.79 3.66
C LEU A 49 0.63 5.83 2.97
N ASN A 50 0.80 5.96 1.65
CA ASN A 50 1.81 5.19 0.90
C ASN A 50 3.24 5.57 1.30
N TYR A 51 3.50 6.85 1.54
CA TYR A 51 4.80 7.33 1.99
C TYR A 51 5.17 6.74 3.35
N VAL A 52 4.26 6.81 4.34
CA VAL A 52 4.46 6.21 5.67
C VAL A 52 4.64 4.69 5.58
N ALA A 53 3.83 4.01 4.75
CA ALA A 53 3.99 2.57 4.51
C ALA A 53 5.35 2.25 3.90
N SER A 54 5.84 3.09 2.98
CA SER A 54 7.15 2.92 2.34
C SER A 54 8.32 3.15 3.31
N ILE A 55 8.18 4.04 4.29
CA ILE A 55 9.17 4.24 5.36
C ILE A 55 9.19 3.00 6.26
N PHE A 56 8.01 2.55 6.68
CA PHE A 56 7.87 1.39 7.56
C PHE A 56 8.39 0.11 6.91
N ALA A 57 8.10 -0.11 5.62
CA ALA A 57 8.57 -1.26 4.85
C ALA A 57 10.09 -1.23 4.58
N ARG A 58 10.67 -0.02 4.47
CA ARG A 58 12.10 0.16 4.21
C ARG A 58 12.93 0.09 5.48
N GLY A 59 12.31 0.17 6.67
CA GLY A 59 13.00 0.13 7.96
C GLY A 59 13.86 1.37 8.24
N ASP A 60 13.82 2.37 7.35
CA ASP A 60 14.52 3.65 7.47
C ASP A 60 13.72 4.61 8.38
N ALA A 61 13.28 4.10 9.54
CA ALA A 61 13.11 4.95 10.70
C ALA A 61 14.53 5.27 11.18
N ARG A 62 15.19 6.22 10.50
CA ARG A 62 16.42 6.81 11.01
C ARG A 62 16.12 7.34 12.40
N GLU A 63 16.75 6.70 13.39
CA GLU A 63 16.98 7.21 14.74
C GLU A 63 17.53 8.65 14.70
#